data_AF-A0A2C5Z2E7-F1
#
_entry.id   AF-A0A2C5Z2E7-F1
#
_cell.length_a   1.000
_cell.length_b   1.000
_cell.length_c   1.000
_cell.angle_alpha   90.00
_cell.angle_beta   90.00
_cell.angle_gamma   90.00
#
_symmetry.space_group_name_H-M   'P 1'
#
loop_
_entity.id
_entity.type
_entity.pdbx_description
1 polymer ?
#
loop_
_entity_poly.entity_id
_entity_poly.type
_entity_poly.pdbx_seq_one_letter_code
_entity_poly.pdbx_strand_id
1 'polypeptide(L)'
;MLMAQALTRTLQVCHESSILQKRICKHSRQEIELLLFQVLVHLLQTQQLHGTWDGCKEATAYALIAIDAITRIFGHQLPHAKISTAMRQGQAVLLTDFQRQAHPDRLWIEKVTFGSRNLSDAYILTALRCSFVHQHRQLANCTKMDEHISIMAKVFKHLPVLEQTPHWLIEASLFEGSLFRPLLQQKCRETFPDGTGSGKHTIFIPATWTLPARSVQVGLVANMQLDMMTLSSFLYTIDHHIETVIGAQGDKERRALRDAIDASLDFHGHFLDTPFPDQTLQKFINYIRRHPKVQSASIPDKTALFTNLRRYLVAHLDQVDDNHRLQQCRTHLTRWTEPRHASLFHWIQSTSSHHTGGQLAFSFFLCLIGSGKGTDTLPSPQAKYFGEELSNRLAALSRLENDYGSLERDRVEGNLNSIDFLIAAQQAAMSEQETASNGDTSSATAVNTTLARAKKHLLTLAEYERRSINRLLHQELEPLVAPKTFEALKMFAMAVDIFGQMYVLKDHTPRKAESKPAEPLFTNGHGQNGDDETWKYGW
;
A
#
# COMPACT_ATOMS: atom_id res chain seq x y z
N MET A 1 9.44 -12.06 -24.87
CA MET A 1 8.62 -12.18 -26.10
C MET A 1 7.77 -13.46 -26.14
N LEU A 2 8.35 -14.66 -26.30
CA LEU A 2 7.57 -15.90 -26.50
C LEU A 2 6.51 -16.16 -25.42
N MET A 3 6.87 -15.95 -24.14
CA MET A 3 5.93 -16.06 -23.03
C MET A 3 4.74 -15.10 -23.17
N ALA A 4 4.99 -13.84 -23.54
CA ALA A 4 3.93 -12.85 -23.76
C ALA A 4 3.00 -13.30 -24.90
N GLN A 5 3.53 -13.78 -26.02
CA GLN A 5 2.72 -14.31 -27.12
C GLN A 5 1.89 -15.52 -26.71
N ALA A 6 2.48 -16.48 -25.99
CA ALA A 6 1.80 -17.69 -25.55
C ALA A 6 0.66 -17.38 -24.56
N LEU A 7 0.90 -16.50 -23.59
CA LEU A 7 -0.08 -16.09 -22.60
C LEU A 7 -1.20 -15.23 -23.22
N THR A 8 -0.86 -14.28 -24.10
CA THR A 8 -1.86 -13.53 -24.91
C THR A 8 -2.74 -14.48 -25.71
N ARG A 9 -2.16 -15.46 -26.41
CA ARG A 9 -2.93 -16.47 -27.17
C ARG A 9 -3.79 -17.33 -26.25
N THR A 10 -3.28 -17.69 -25.07
CA THR A 10 -4.05 -18.44 -24.08
C THR A 10 -5.30 -17.66 -23.68
N LEU A 11 -5.18 -16.37 -23.37
CA LEU A 11 -6.32 -15.51 -23.07
C LEU A 11 -7.30 -15.38 -24.24
N GLN A 12 -6.80 -15.29 -25.48
CA GLN A 12 -7.63 -15.24 -26.69
C GLN A 12 -8.43 -16.52 -26.90
N VAL A 13 -7.78 -17.67 -26.85
CA VAL A 13 -8.44 -18.98 -27.00
C VAL A 13 -9.42 -19.25 -25.86
N CYS A 14 -9.09 -18.82 -24.64
CA CYS A 14 -10.04 -18.86 -23.52
C CYS A 14 -11.30 -18.04 -23.80
N HIS A 15 -11.18 -16.91 -24.49
CA HIS A 15 -12.35 -16.12 -24.81
C HIS A 15 -13.27 -16.80 -25.82
N GLU A 16 -12.69 -17.48 -26.81
CA GLU A 16 -13.42 -18.09 -27.93
C GLU A 16 -13.98 -19.49 -27.63
N SER A 17 -13.40 -20.24 -26.68
CA SER A 17 -13.77 -21.64 -26.39
C SER A 17 -14.47 -21.85 -25.04
N SER A 18 -15.73 -22.29 -25.07
CA SER A 18 -16.54 -22.60 -23.87
C SER A 18 -15.96 -23.72 -22.98
N ILE A 19 -15.16 -24.62 -23.55
CA ILE A 19 -14.52 -25.73 -22.82
C ILE A 19 -13.32 -25.23 -22.02
N LEU A 20 -12.51 -24.34 -22.62
CA LEU A 20 -11.34 -23.77 -21.96
C LEU A 20 -11.72 -22.69 -20.95
N GLN A 21 -12.83 -21.97 -21.13
CA GLN A 21 -13.40 -21.09 -20.09
C GLN A 21 -13.71 -21.84 -18.79
N LYS A 22 -14.13 -23.11 -18.87
CA LYS A 22 -14.41 -23.94 -17.69
C LYS A 22 -13.13 -24.49 -17.05
N ARG A 23 -12.08 -24.74 -17.84
CA ARG A 23 -10.82 -25.33 -17.36
C ARG A 23 -9.80 -24.31 -16.88
N ILE A 24 -9.67 -23.17 -17.55
CA ILE A 24 -8.88 -22.04 -17.08
C ILE A 24 -9.78 -21.28 -16.12
N CYS A 25 -9.61 -21.58 -14.83
CA CYS A 25 -10.37 -20.95 -13.75
C CYS A 25 -10.20 -19.42 -13.83
N LYS A 26 -11.23 -18.69 -13.40
CA LYS A 26 -11.22 -17.22 -13.27
C LYS A 26 -9.93 -16.69 -12.60
N HIS A 27 -9.38 -17.45 -11.66
CA HIS A 27 -8.13 -17.15 -10.95
C HIS A 27 -6.91 -17.11 -11.89
N SER A 28 -6.68 -18.17 -12.67
CA SER A 28 -5.55 -18.23 -13.61
C SER A 28 -5.60 -17.14 -14.66
N ARG A 29 -6.81 -16.70 -15.07
CA ARG A 29 -6.96 -15.56 -15.98
C ARG A 29 -6.42 -14.27 -15.37
N GLN A 30 -6.78 -13.96 -14.13
CA GLN A 30 -6.38 -12.72 -13.45
C GLN A 30 -4.87 -12.65 -13.24
N GLU A 31 -4.25 -13.77 -12.86
CA GLU A 31 -2.80 -13.87 -12.72
C GLU A 31 -2.08 -13.66 -14.05
N ILE A 32 -2.61 -14.21 -15.15
CA ILE A 32 -2.04 -14.00 -16.49
C ILE A 32 -2.17 -12.54 -16.94
N GLU A 33 -3.34 -11.91 -16.74
CA GLU A 33 -3.53 -10.48 -17.03
C GLU A 33 -2.54 -9.63 -16.23
N LEU A 34 -2.42 -9.84 -14.92
CA LEU A 34 -1.46 -9.14 -14.08
C LEU A 34 -0.02 -9.33 -14.59
N LEU A 35 0.41 -10.57 -14.83
CA LEU A 35 1.76 -10.87 -15.30
C LEU A 35 2.08 -10.18 -16.64
N LEU A 36 1.16 -10.25 -17.61
CA LEU A 36 1.35 -9.59 -18.91
C LEU A 36 1.46 -8.07 -18.76
N PHE A 37 0.66 -7.48 -17.89
CA PHE A 37 0.72 -6.05 -17.61
C PHE A 37 2.05 -5.66 -16.96
N GLN A 38 2.53 -6.43 -15.98
CA GLN A 38 3.82 -6.20 -15.33
C GLN A 38 4.99 -6.30 -16.31
N VAL A 39 4.94 -7.25 -17.26
CA VAL A 39 5.91 -7.36 -18.35
C VAL A 39 5.86 -6.12 -19.24
N LEU A 40 4.68 -5.63 -19.61
CA LEU A 40 4.54 -4.42 -20.42
C LEU A 40 5.17 -3.20 -19.72
N VAL A 41 4.82 -2.96 -18.45
CA VAL A 41 5.37 -1.81 -17.69
C VAL A 41 6.89 -1.92 -17.58
N HIS A 42 7.42 -3.10 -17.30
CA HIS A 42 8.86 -3.34 -17.24
C HIS A 42 9.53 -3.01 -18.59
N LEU A 43 8.98 -3.45 -19.71
CA LEU A 43 9.52 -3.11 -21.04
C LEU A 43 9.49 -1.59 -21.28
N LEU A 44 8.42 -0.90 -20.90
CA LEU A 44 8.33 0.56 -21.08
C LEU A 44 9.30 1.36 -20.19
N GLN A 45 9.63 0.84 -19.00
CA GLN A 45 10.58 1.45 -18.06
C GLN A 45 12.04 1.19 -18.45
N THR A 46 12.34 0.04 -19.04
CA THR A 46 13.71 -0.38 -19.39
C THR A 46 14.19 0.07 -20.76
N GLN A 47 13.31 0.70 -21.56
CA GLN A 47 13.71 1.27 -22.84
C GLN A 47 14.74 2.38 -22.63
N GLN A 48 15.87 2.28 -23.31
CA GLN A 48 16.94 3.28 -23.27
C GLN A 48 16.52 4.56 -24.01
N LEU A 49 17.20 5.68 -23.73
CA LEU A 49 16.87 6.99 -24.32
C LEU A 49 16.90 7.01 -25.86
N HIS A 50 17.75 6.19 -26.47
CA HIS A 50 17.83 6.03 -27.91
C HIS A 50 16.80 5.05 -28.50
N GLY A 51 15.89 4.50 -27.69
CA GLY A 51 14.75 3.71 -28.15
C GLY A 51 14.96 2.19 -28.18
N THR A 52 16.16 1.69 -27.85
CA THR A 52 16.43 0.25 -27.85
C THR A 52 16.28 -0.38 -26.48
N TRP A 53 16.25 -1.71 -26.47
CA TRP A 53 16.44 -2.52 -25.29
C TRP A 53 17.81 -3.19 -25.35
N ASP A 54 18.53 -3.17 -24.22
CA ASP A 54 19.87 -3.75 -24.07
C ASP A 54 20.91 -3.31 -25.14
N GLY A 55 20.70 -2.15 -25.77
CA GLY A 55 21.55 -1.64 -26.85
C GLY A 55 21.63 -2.52 -28.11
N CYS A 56 20.76 -3.52 -28.26
CA CYS A 56 20.84 -4.50 -29.37
C CYS A 56 19.54 -4.62 -30.16
N LYS A 57 19.67 -4.96 -31.44
CA LYS A 57 18.56 -4.97 -32.41
C LYS A 57 17.64 -6.15 -32.18
N GLU A 58 18.17 -7.33 -31.84
CA GLU A 58 17.34 -8.50 -31.56
C GLU A 58 16.51 -8.31 -30.28
N ALA A 59 17.09 -7.81 -29.18
CA ALA A 59 16.32 -7.54 -27.96
C ALA A 59 15.27 -6.44 -28.20
N THR A 60 15.61 -5.42 -28.99
CA THR A 60 14.65 -4.38 -29.39
C THR A 60 13.50 -4.99 -30.19
N ALA A 61 13.77 -5.88 -31.14
CA ALA A 61 12.73 -6.60 -31.87
C ALA A 61 11.86 -7.45 -30.94
N TYR A 62 12.45 -8.18 -30.00
CA TYR A 62 11.72 -8.98 -29.01
C TYR A 62 10.82 -8.15 -28.10
N ALA A 63 11.30 -6.98 -27.67
CA ALA A 63 10.53 -6.05 -26.84
C ALA A 63 9.32 -5.51 -27.61
N LEU A 64 9.51 -5.04 -28.84
CA LEU A 64 8.43 -4.52 -29.69
C LEU A 64 7.35 -5.58 -29.97
N ILE A 65 7.76 -6.81 -30.30
CA ILE A 65 6.82 -7.92 -30.53
C ILE A 65 6.07 -8.28 -29.25
N ALA A 66 6.73 -8.23 -28.08
CA ALA A 66 6.08 -8.46 -26.80
C ALA A 66 5.06 -7.36 -26.48
N ILE A 67 5.42 -6.09 -26.67
CA ILE A 67 4.52 -4.94 -26.46
C ILE A 67 3.29 -5.09 -27.35
N ASP A 68 3.46 -5.34 -28.66
CA ASP A 68 2.36 -5.57 -29.61
C ASP A 68 1.45 -6.74 -29.19
N ALA A 69 2.03 -7.85 -28.75
CA ALA A 69 1.25 -8.99 -28.27
C ALA A 69 0.42 -8.67 -27.02
N ILE A 70 0.98 -7.88 -26.09
CA ILE A 70 0.31 -7.54 -24.83
C ILE A 70 -0.80 -6.49 -25.05
N THR A 71 -0.55 -5.47 -25.87
CA THR A 71 -1.51 -4.38 -26.11
C THR A 71 -2.76 -4.84 -26.83
N ARG A 72 -2.72 -5.96 -27.56
CA ARG A 72 -3.91 -6.65 -28.10
C ARG A 72 -4.92 -7.06 -27.03
N ILE A 73 -4.49 -7.26 -25.77
CA ILE A 73 -5.38 -7.65 -24.67
C ILE A 73 -6.00 -6.40 -24.03
N PHE A 74 -5.16 -5.44 -23.66
CA PHE A 74 -5.56 -4.30 -22.84
C PHE A 74 -6.16 -3.12 -23.63
N GLY A 75 -6.00 -3.08 -24.95
CA GLY A 75 -6.63 -2.08 -25.82
C GLY A 75 -6.40 -0.63 -25.36
N HIS A 76 -7.49 0.13 -25.21
CA HIS A 76 -7.51 1.57 -24.87
C HIS A 76 -7.21 1.92 -23.41
N GLN A 77 -7.00 0.92 -22.56
CA GLN A 77 -6.93 1.13 -21.10
C GLN A 77 -5.53 1.48 -20.58
N LEU A 78 -4.59 1.58 -21.50
CA LEU A 78 -3.18 1.81 -21.22
C LEU A 78 -2.77 3.24 -21.59
N PRO A 79 -1.67 3.78 -21.04
CA PRO A 79 -1.11 5.07 -21.43
C PRO A 79 -0.60 5.04 -22.88
N HIS A 80 -1.53 5.23 -23.81
CA HIS A 80 -1.35 5.07 -25.25
C HIS A 80 -0.19 5.91 -25.77
N ALA A 81 -0.01 7.13 -25.24
CA ALA A 81 1.08 8.02 -25.62
C ALA A 81 2.46 7.39 -25.37
N LYS A 82 2.72 6.85 -24.16
CA LYS A 82 4.01 6.25 -23.82
C LYS A 82 4.30 5.00 -24.65
N ILE A 83 3.31 4.14 -24.85
CA ILE A 83 3.44 2.94 -25.70
C ILE A 83 3.76 3.36 -27.14
N SER A 84 3.08 4.39 -27.67
CA SER A 84 3.29 4.87 -29.04
C SER A 84 4.65 5.45 -29.28
N THR A 85 5.15 6.20 -28.30
CA THR A 85 6.50 6.76 -28.36
C THR A 85 7.54 5.63 -28.28
N ALA A 86 7.37 4.68 -27.37
CA ALA A 86 8.28 3.54 -27.24
C ALA A 86 8.34 2.69 -28.52
N MET A 87 7.18 2.36 -29.09
CA MET A 87 7.08 1.60 -30.34
C MET A 87 7.76 2.34 -31.50
N ARG A 88 7.46 3.64 -31.69
CA ARG A 88 8.05 4.44 -32.77
C ARG A 88 9.56 4.56 -32.65
N GLN A 89 10.07 4.83 -31.45
CA GLN A 89 11.51 4.95 -31.21
C GLN A 89 12.24 3.64 -31.51
N GLY A 90 11.74 2.50 -31.01
CA GLY A 90 12.33 1.20 -31.29
C GLY A 90 12.29 0.85 -32.79
N GLN A 91 11.15 1.09 -33.45
CA GLN A 91 11.01 0.84 -34.89
C GLN A 91 11.95 1.71 -35.74
N ALA A 92 12.14 2.98 -35.37
CA ALA A 92 13.04 3.88 -36.08
C ALA A 92 14.51 3.39 -36.04
N VAL A 93 14.95 2.88 -34.88
CA VAL A 93 16.29 2.31 -34.74
C VAL A 93 16.42 1.05 -35.59
N LEU A 94 15.47 0.12 -35.46
CA LEU A 94 15.49 -1.13 -36.23
C LEU A 94 15.47 -0.90 -37.74
N LEU A 95 14.70 0.07 -38.22
CA LEU A 95 14.65 0.42 -39.64
C LEU A 95 16.00 0.92 -40.13
N THR A 96 16.64 1.79 -39.36
CA THR A 96 17.97 2.34 -39.68
C THR A 96 19.02 1.22 -39.74
N ASP A 97 19.04 0.34 -38.75
CA ASP A 97 20.00 -0.77 -38.69
C ASP A 97 19.77 -1.82 -39.77
N PHE A 98 18.50 -2.10 -40.09
CA PHE A 98 18.13 -3.03 -41.16
C PHE A 98 18.61 -2.52 -42.53
N GLN A 99 18.44 -1.22 -42.81
CA GLN A 99 18.92 -0.59 -44.04
C GLN A 99 20.45 -0.60 -44.15
N ARG A 100 21.16 -0.45 -43.02
CA ARG A 100 22.63 -0.50 -42.96
C ARG A 100 23.21 -1.91 -43.11
N GLN A 101 22.37 -2.96 -43.11
CA GLN A 101 22.78 -4.35 -43.12
C GLN A 101 23.81 -4.70 -42.01
N ALA A 102 23.59 -4.17 -40.81
CA ALA A 102 24.49 -4.41 -39.68
C ALA A 102 24.61 -5.91 -39.35
N HIS A 103 25.79 -6.34 -38.88
CA HIS A 103 26.05 -7.73 -38.48
C HIS A 103 25.02 -8.25 -37.45
N PRO A 104 24.62 -9.53 -37.51
CA PRO A 104 23.67 -10.11 -36.55
C PRO A 104 24.22 -10.06 -35.12
N ASP A 105 23.33 -9.87 -34.15
CA ASP A 105 23.70 -9.91 -32.74
C ASP A 105 24.08 -11.36 -32.35
N ARG A 106 24.92 -11.50 -31.32
CA ARG A 106 25.30 -12.80 -30.77
C ARG A 106 24.43 -13.12 -29.55
N LEU A 107 23.11 -13.17 -29.75
CA LEU A 107 22.12 -13.42 -28.70
C LEU A 107 21.72 -14.90 -28.60
N TRP A 108 21.19 -15.26 -27.43
CA TRP A 108 21.29 -16.59 -26.80
C TRP A 108 20.49 -17.74 -27.45
N ILE A 109 19.60 -17.50 -28.43
CA ILE A 109 18.73 -18.57 -28.93
C ILE A 109 19.51 -19.69 -29.65
N GLU A 110 20.78 -19.48 -30.04
CA GLU A 110 21.66 -20.53 -30.59
C GLU A 110 23.13 -20.44 -30.13
N LYS A 111 23.42 -20.77 -28.87
CA LYS A 111 24.78 -21.14 -28.40
C LYS A 111 25.94 -20.26 -28.93
N VAL A 112 25.93 -18.97 -28.55
CA VAL A 112 27.04 -18.01 -28.27
C VAL A 112 28.34 -17.94 -29.11
N THR A 113 28.55 -18.70 -30.18
CA THR A 113 29.74 -18.53 -31.05
C THR A 113 29.49 -17.74 -32.33
N PHE A 114 28.24 -17.64 -32.80
CA PHE A 114 27.88 -16.90 -34.01
C PHE A 114 26.45 -16.33 -33.91
N GLY A 115 26.15 -15.30 -34.70
CA GLY A 115 24.80 -14.75 -34.86
C GLY A 115 24.15 -15.25 -36.14
N SER A 116 22.83 -15.42 -36.15
CA SER A 116 22.07 -15.86 -37.33
C SER A 116 21.38 -14.69 -38.01
N ARG A 117 21.88 -14.28 -39.18
CA ARG A 117 21.30 -13.18 -39.96
C ARG A 117 19.83 -13.44 -40.31
N ASN A 118 19.50 -14.65 -40.73
CA ASN A 118 18.13 -14.99 -41.12
C ASN A 118 17.15 -14.87 -39.94
N LEU A 119 17.55 -15.31 -38.74
CA LEU A 119 16.70 -15.19 -37.55
C LEU A 119 16.58 -13.72 -37.11
N SER A 120 17.71 -13.00 -37.04
CA SER A 120 17.72 -11.56 -36.75
C SER A 120 16.77 -10.80 -37.69
N ASP A 121 16.92 -11.01 -39.00
CA ASP A 121 16.12 -10.31 -40.02
C ASP A 121 14.64 -10.68 -39.89
N ALA A 122 14.30 -11.94 -39.59
CA ALA A 122 12.92 -12.37 -39.38
C ALA A 122 12.27 -11.66 -38.17
N TYR A 123 12.98 -11.55 -37.05
CA TYR A 123 12.47 -10.85 -35.86
C TYR A 123 12.35 -9.35 -36.10
N ILE A 124 13.36 -8.73 -36.73
CA ILE A 124 13.34 -7.30 -37.06
C ILE A 124 12.17 -6.99 -38.00
N LEU A 125 11.99 -7.76 -39.08
CA LEU A 125 10.87 -7.59 -40.01
C LEU A 125 9.52 -7.78 -39.31
N THR A 126 9.42 -8.72 -38.37
CA THR A 126 8.22 -8.92 -37.56
C THR A 126 7.94 -7.71 -36.66
N ALA A 127 8.96 -7.18 -35.99
CA ALA A 127 8.87 -6.00 -35.14
C ALA A 127 8.48 -4.73 -35.93
N LEU A 128 9.03 -4.55 -37.13
CA LEU A 128 8.67 -3.46 -38.05
C LEU A 128 7.23 -3.57 -38.58
N ARG A 129 6.65 -4.77 -38.57
CA ARG A 129 5.24 -5.01 -38.92
C ARG A 129 4.26 -4.91 -37.75
N CYS A 130 4.76 -4.82 -36.52
CA CYS A 130 3.91 -4.64 -35.36
C CYS A 130 3.10 -3.35 -35.49
N SER A 131 1.80 -3.42 -35.23
CA SER A 131 0.87 -2.33 -35.45
C SER A 131 0.63 -1.60 -34.13
N PHE A 132 0.88 -0.31 -34.11
CA PHE A 132 0.72 0.49 -32.89
C PHE A 132 -0.74 0.60 -32.42
N VAL A 133 -1.72 0.32 -33.30
CA VAL A 133 -3.14 0.64 -33.07
C VAL A 133 -4.00 -0.60 -33.26
N HIS A 134 -4.15 -1.41 -32.21
CA HIS A 134 -5.25 -2.37 -32.13
C HIS A 134 -6.50 -1.68 -31.55
N GLN A 135 -7.03 -0.71 -32.29
CA GLN A 135 -8.20 0.10 -31.88
C GLN A 135 -9.50 -0.72 -31.74
N HIS A 136 -9.56 -1.93 -32.31
CA HIS A 136 -10.82 -2.64 -32.56
C HIS A 136 -10.94 -4.08 -32.03
N ARG A 137 -9.95 -4.60 -31.29
CA ARG A 137 -10.03 -5.96 -30.72
C ARG A 137 -9.69 -6.00 -29.25
N GLN A 138 -10.45 -5.27 -28.43
CA GLN A 138 -10.47 -5.59 -27.00
C GLN A 138 -11.19 -6.93 -26.83
N LEU A 139 -10.58 -7.86 -26.10
CA LEU A 139 -11.28 -9.07 -25.69
C LEU A 139 -12.42 -8.69 -24.76
N ALA A 140 -13.65 -9.11 -25.09
CA ALA A 140 -14.77 -8.92 -24.18
C ALA A 140 -14.44 -9.67 -22.86
N ASN A 141 -14.65 -9.01 -21.73
CA ASN A 141 -14.36 -9.48 -20.36
C ASN A 141 -12.93 -9.29 -19.82
N CYS A 142 -12.02 -8.58 -20.51
CA CYS A 142 -10.79 -8.12 -19.84
C CYS A 142 -11.12 -7.11 -18.74
N THR A 143 -10.32 -7.12 -17.66
CA THR A 143 -10.48 -6.19 -16.54
C THR A 143 -10.54 -4.77 -17.08
N LYS A 144 -11.65 -4.07 -16.85
CA LYS A 144 -11.82 -2.71 -17.33
C LYS A 144 -11.23 -1.71 -16.35
N MET A 145 -10.67 -0.63 -16.88
CA MET A 145 -10.29 0.54 -16.11
C MET A 145 -11.53 1.06 -15.36
N ASP A 146 -11.48 0.93 -14.05
CA ASP A 146 -12.49 1.39 -13.11
C ASP A 146 -12.62 2.93 -13.19
N GLU A 147 -13.84 3.46 -13.12
CA GLU A 147 -14.08 4.91 -13.04
C GLU A 147 -13.33 5.53 -11.86
N HIS A 148 -13.14 4.77 -10.77
CA HIS A 148 -12.33 5.17 -9.63
C HIS A 148 -10.86 5.43 -9.98
N ILE A 149 -10.29 4.81 -11.02
CA ILE A 149 -8.91 5.06 -11.44
C ILE A 149 -8.73 6.50 -11.91
N SER A 150 -9.67 7.05 -12.69
CA SER A 150 -9.58 8.44 -13.18
C SER A 150 -9.62 9.43 -12.03
N ILE A 151 -10.45 9.17 -11.03
CA ILE A 151 -10.52 9.99 -9.81
C ILE A 151 -9.22 9.87 -9.01
N MET A 152 -8.73 8.64 -8.78
CA MET A 152 -7.47 8.43 -8.08
C MET A 152 -6.29 9.08 -8.83
N ALA A 153 -6.19 8.96 -10.15
CA ALA A 153 -5.13 9.59 -10.93
C ALA A 153 -5.07 11.11 -10.70
N LYS A 154 -6.22 11.77 -10.61
CA LYS A 154 -6.30 13.21 -10.31
C LYS A 154 -5.81 13.56 -8.90
N VAL A 155 -6.01 12.67 -7.92
CA VAL A 155 -5.53 12.87 -6.54
C VAL A 155 -4.04 12.58 -6.45
N PHE A 156 -3.62 11.41 -6.95
CA PHE A 156 -2.25 10.92 -6.83
C PHE A 156 -1.23 11.79 -7.55
N LYS A 157 -1.58 12.42 -8.68
CA LYS A 157 -0.69 13.36 -9.38
C LYS A 157 -0.31 14.61 -8.56
N HIS A 158 -1.04 14.89 -7.47
CA HIS A 158 -0.81 16.04 -6.60
C HIS A 158 -0.10 15.66 -5.30
N LEU A 159 0.22 14.39 -5.09
CA LEU A 159 0.97 13.95 -3.91
C LEU A 159 2.44 14.41 -4.04
N PRO A 160 2.98 15.17 -3.06
CA PRO A 160 4.38 15.59 -3.07
C PRO A 160 5.37 14.44 -3.27
N VAL A 161 5.14 13.27 -2.69
CA VAL A 161 6.02 12.10 -2.86
C VAL A 161 6.10 11.59 -4.30
N LEU A 162 5.12 11.94 -5.15
CA LEU A 162 5.04 11.54 -6.55
C LEU A 162 5.45 12.64 -7.53
N GLU A 163 5.97 13.79 -7.07
CA GLU A 163 6.31 14.93 -7.93
C GLU A 163 7.27 14.55 -9.08
N GLN A 164 8.23 13.66 -8.81
CA GLN A 164 9.20 13.19 -9.80
C GLN A 164 8.73 11.97 -10.60
N THR A 165 7.56 11.41 -10.27
CA THR A 165 7.03 10.21 -10.93
C THR A 165 6.34 10.59 -12.25
N PRO A 166 6.74 10.03 -13.40
CA PRO A 166 6.09 10.33 -14.67
C PRO A 166 4.59 10.00 -14.65
N HIS A 167 3.76 10.88 -15.22
CA HIS A 167 2.30 10.72 -15.22
C HIS A 167 1.83 9.35 -15.76
N TRP A 168 2.44 8.88 -16.86
CA TRP A 168 2.10 7.58 -17.45
C TRP A 168 2.35 6.41 -16.48
N LEU A 169 3.34 6.55 -15.59
CA LEU A 169 3.69 5.51 -14.61
C LEU A 169 2.70 5.52 -13.45
N ILE A 170 2.18 6.70 -13.08
CA ILE A 170 1.09 6.82 -12.10
C ILE A 170 -0.16 6.10 -12.64
N GLU A 171 -0.58 6.42 -13.87
CA GLU A 171 -1.72 5.78 -14.53
C GLU A 171 -1.54 4.26 -14.65
N ALA A 172 -0.36 3.81 -15.09
CA ALA A 172 -0.05 2.39 -15.22
C ALA A 172 -0.12 1.67 -13.86
N SER A 173 0.42 2.28 -12.79
CA SER A 173 0.41 1.67 -11.46
C SER A 173 -0.99 1.60 -10.86
N LEU A 174 -1.85 2.59 -11.13
CA LEU A 174 -3.25 2.56 -10.74
C LEU A 174 -4.03 1.46 -11.47
N PHE A 175 -3.77 1.31 -12.77
CA PHE A 175 -4.33 0.20 -13.53
C PHE A 175 -3.86 -1.15 -13.00
N GLU A 176 -2.57 -1.30 -12.69
CA GLU A 176 -2.04 -2.51 -12.04
C GLU A 176 -2.77 -2.80 -10.74
N GLY A 177 -3.02 -1.77 -9.92
CA GLY A 177 -3.77 -1.90 -8.68
C GLY A 177 -5.18 -2.48 -8.90
N SER A 178 -5.83 -2.14 -10.01
CA SER A 178 -7.12 -2.74 -10.35
C SER A 178 -7.04 -4.22 -10.76
N LEU A 179 -5.92 -4.66 -11.33
CA LEU A 179 -5.67 -6.08 -11.61
C LEU A 179 -5.44 -6.87 -10.32
N PHE A 180 -4.84 -6.24 -9.30
CA PHE A 180 -4.66 -6.83 -7.98
C PHE A 180 -5.96 -6.91 -7.16
N ARG A 181 -6.91 -5.99 -7.36
CA ARG A 181 -8.12 -5.89 -6.50
C ARG A 181 -8.91 -7.21 -6.40
N PRO A 182 -9.20 -7.95 -7.48
CA PRO A 182 -9.93 -9.22 -7.36
C PRO A 182 -9.15 -10.28 -6.57
N LEU A 183 -7.81 -10.32 -6.72
CA LEU A 183 -6.93 -11.23 -5.99
C LEU A 183 -6.91 -10.89 -4.49
N LEU A 184 -6.85 -9.59 -4.16
CA LEU A 184 -6.96 -9.09 -2.79
C LEU A 184 -8.30 -9.48 -2.17
N GLN A 185 -9.41 -9.23 -2.87
CA GLN A 185 -10.76 -9.58 -2.39
C GLN A 185 -10.93 -11.09 -2.17
N GLN A 186 -10.26 -11.92 -2.96
CA GLN A 186 -10.25 -13.36 -2.73
C GLN A 186 -9.47 -13.70 -1.46
N LYS A 187 -8.26 -13.17 -1.29
CA LYS A 187 -7.43 -13.38 -0.09
C LYS A 187 -8.13 -12.94 1.19
N CYS A 188 -8.82 -11.81 1.16
CA CYS A 188 -9.63 -11.36 2.29
C CYS A 188 -10.75 -12.37 2.62
N ARG A 189 -11.50 -12.85 1.61
CA ARG A 189 -12.58 -13.84 1.80
C ARG A 189 -12.08 -15.20 2.29
N GLU A 190 -10.88 -15.61 1.92
CA GLU A 190 -10.26 -16.85 2.42
C GLU A 190 -10.02 -16.79 3.94
N THR A 191 -9.65 -15.61 4.46
CA THR A 191 -9.38 -15.42 5.90
C THR A 191 -10.65 -15.05 6.67
N PHE A 192 -11.52 -14.26 6.06
CA PHE A 192 -12.75 -13.74 6.62
C PHE A 192 -13.95 -14.02 5.69
N PRO A 193 -14.51 -15.25 5.73
CA PRO A 193 -15.58 -15.67 4.81
C PRO A 193 -16.91 -14.93 4.98
N ASP A 194 -17.12 -14.35 6.16
CA ASP A 194 -18.26 -13.49 6.53
C ASP A 194 -18.22 -12.11 5.83
N GLY A 195 -17.17 -11.81 5.07
CA GLY A 195 -16.98 -10.52 4.42
C GLY A 195 -16.31 -9.48 5.32
N THR A 196 -15.93 -9.86 6.54
CA THR A 196 -15.10 -9.04 7.44
C THR A 196 -13.82 -8.65 6.71
N GLY A 197 -13.54 -7.35 6.59
CA GLY A 197 -12.39 -6.86 5.83
C GLY A 197 -12.56 -6.71 4.31
N SER A 198 -13.80 -6.82 3.82
CA SER A 198 -14.20 -6.22 2.55
C SER A 198 -14.72 -4.80 2.80
N GLY A 199 -14.01 -3.78 2.29
CA GLY A 199 -14.37 -2.39 2.51
C GLY A 199 -13.93 -1.48 1.38
N LYS A 200 -14.39 -0.22 1.43
CA LYS A 200 -14.02 0.82 0.46
C LYS A 200 -12.49 1.02 0.36
N HIS A 201 -11.74 0.68 1.41
CA HIS A 201 -10.27 0.73 1.42
C HIS A 201 -9.61 -0.20 0.39
N THR A 202 -10.26 -1.30 0.01
CA THR A 202 -9.76 -2.21 -1.04
C THR A 202 -9.68 -1.55 -2.42
N ILE A 203 -10.27 -0.36 -2.57
CA ILE A 203 -10.21 0.43 -3.80
C ILE A 203 -8.81 1.01 -4.01
N PHE A 204 -8.19 1.54 -2.95
CA PHE A 204 -6.95 2.29 -3.04
C PHE A 204 -5.71 1.56 -2.49
N ILE A 205 -5.87 0.59 -1.59
CA ILE A 205 -4.73 -0.18 -1.05
C ILE A 205 -3.81 -0.72 -2.16
N PRO A 206 -4.31 -1.32 -3.26
CA PRO A 206 -3.42 -1.81 -4.31
C PRO A 206 -2.51 -0.71 -4.90
N ALA A 207 -3.04 0.50 -5.09
CA ALA A 207 -2.28 1.62 -5.62
C ALA A 207 -1.10 2.02 -4.70
N THR A 208 -1.30 1.95 -3.39
CA THR A 208 -0.26 2.30 -2.40
C THR A 208 0.93 1.34 -2.41
N TRP A 209 0.79 0.15 -3.03
CA TRP A 209 1.86 -0.83 -3.19
C TRP A 209 2.40 -0.91 -4.62
N THR A 210 1.55 -0.78 -5.64
CA THR A 210 1.99 -0.82 -7.04
C THR A 210 2.79 0.43 -7.41
N LEU A 211 2.38 1.63 -6.96
CA LEU A 211 3.09 2.88 -7.27
C LEU A 211 4.54 2.87 -6.78
N PRO A 212 4.84 2.65 -5.48
CA PRO A 212 6.21 2.58 -5.01
C PRO A 212 7.03 1.50 -5.71
N ALA A 213 6.45 0.32 -5.93
CA ALA A 213 7.14 -0.78 -6.60
C ALA A 213 7.62 -0.38 -8.01
N ARG A 214 6.81 0.42 -8.72
CA ARG A 214 7.17 0.93 -10.05
C ARG A 214 8.10 2.13 -10.00
N SER A 215 7.91 3.07 -9.07
CA SER A 215 8.76 4.26 -8.96
C SER A 215 10.18 3.93 -8.51
N VAL A 216 10.33 3.02 -7.55
CA VAL A 216 11.65 2.58 -7.05
C VAL A 216 12.25 1.49 -7.96
N GLN A 217 11.48 0.94 -8.91
CA GLN A 217 11.90 -0.11 -9.85
C GLN A 217 12.37 -1.40 -9.15
N VAL A 218 11.77 -1.71 -8.00
CA VAL A 218 12.11 -2.92 -7.24
C VAL A 218 11.33 -4.10 -7.80
N GLY A 219 12.03 -5.18 -8.10
CA GLY A 219 11.45 -6.45 -8.53
C GLY A 219 10.77 -7.23 -7.40
N LEU A 220 9.95 -6.58 -6.56
CA LEU A 220 9.10 -7.33 -5.64
C LEU A 220 8.13 -8.18 -6.45
N VAL A 221 8.19 -9.49 -6.20
CA VAL A 221 7.32 -10.46 -6.86
C VAL A 221 5.85 -10.14 -6.52
N ALA A 222 4.95 -10.36 -7.48
CA ALA A 222 3.53 -10.02 -7.34
C ALA A 222 2.89 -10.58 -6.06
N ASN A 223 3.29 -11.78 -5.65
CA ASN A 223 2.79 -12.39 -4.41
C ASN A 223 3.15 -11.59 -3.16
N MET A 224 4.37 -11.04 -3.07
CA MET A 224 4.76 -10.21 -1.91
C MET A 224 3.97 -8.91 -1.86
N GLN A 225 3.68 -8.31 -3.02
CA GLN A 225 2.82 -7.13 -3.09
C GLN A 225 1.40 -7.48 -2.62
N LEU A 226 0.86 -8.61 -3.08
CA LEU A 226 -0.45 -9.09 -2.64
C LEU A 226 -0.50 -9.41 -1.14
N ASP A 227 0.56 -9.99 -0.57
CA ASP A 227 0.67 -10.28 0.86
C ASP A 227 0.63 -8.99 1.68
N MET A 228 1.34 -7.94 1.23
CA MET A 228 1.32 -6.62 1.87
C MET A 228 -0.02 -5.91 1.72
N MET A 229 -0.65 -5.95 0.53
CA MET A 229 -2.01 -5.43 0.32
C MET A 229 -3.02 -6.14 1.23
N THR A 230 -2.89 -7.47 1.39
CA THR A 230 -3.75 -8.28 2.26
C THR A 230 -3.57 -7.88 3.72
N LEU A 231 -2.32 -7.73 4.19
CA LEU A 231 -2.06 -7.24 5.54
C LEU A 231 -2.64 -5.84 5.74
N SER A 232 -2.44 -4.91 4.81
CA SER A 232 -3.03 -3.55 4.89
C SER A 232 -4.56 -3.62 5.04
N SER A 233 -5.24 -4.47 4.27
CA SER A 233 -6.69 -4.68 4.41
C SER A 233 -7.06 -5.22 5.79
N PHE A 234 -6.27 -6.13 6.34
CA PHE A 234 -6.53 -6.68 7.68
C PHE A 234 -6.29 -5.64 8.78
N LEU A 235 -5.29 -4.77 8.65
CA LEU A 235 -5.08 -3.70 9.62
C LEU A 235 -6.31 -2.79 9.73
N TYR A 236 -6.94 -2.41 8.61
CA TYR A 236 -8.23 -1.69 8.63
C TYR A 236 -9.36 -2.48 9.30
N THR A 237 -9.38 -3.78 9.07
CA THR A 237 -10.41 -4.68 9.60
C THR A 237 -10.30 -4.79 11.12
N ILE A 238 -9.09 -4.97 11.61
CA ILE A 238 -8.79 -5.12 13.02
C ILE A 238 -8.95 -3.79 13.76
N ASP A 239 -8.53 -2.68 13.15
CA ASP A 239 -8.77 -1.33 13.65
C ASP A 239 -10.27 -1.10 13.90
N HIS A 240 -11.10 -1.30 12.87
CA HIS A 240 -12.55 -1.16 13.01
C HIS A 240 -13.16 -2.14 14.03
N HIS A 241 -12.73 -3.42 14.02
CA HIS A 241 -13.26 -4.43 14.94
C HIS A 241 -12.92 -4.11 16.40
N ILE A 242 -11.68 -3.69 16.68
CA ILE A 242 -11.29 -3.34 18.04
C ILE A 242 -12.04 -2.08 18.48
N GLU A 243 -12.16 -1.05 17.65
CA GLU A 243 -12.87 0.17 18.04
C GLU A 243 -14.37 -0.02 18.28
N THR A 244 -15.04 -0.78 17.40
CA THR A 244 -16.52 -0.87 17.40
C THR A 244 -17.07 -2.07 18.16
N VAL A 245 -16.37 -3.22 18.14
CA VAL A 245 -16.84 -4.44 18.79
C VAL A 245 -16.21 -4.59 20.17
N ILE A 246 -14.89 -4.51 20.26
CA ILE A 246 -14.18 -4.68 21.54
C ILE A 246 -14.26 -3.41 22.38
N GLY A 247 -14.18 -2.23 21.77
CA GLY A 247 -14.22 -0.95 22.45
C GLY A 247 -15.58 -0.69 23.11
N ALA A 248 -16.66 -1.22 22.52
CA ALA A 248 -18.00 -1.19 23.10
C ALA A 248 -18.19 -2.16 24.28
N GLN A 249 -17.25 -3.08 24.51
CA GLN A 249 -17.29 -3.96 25.68
C GLN A 249 -16.81 -3.22 26.93
N GLY A 250 -17.15 -3.75 28.11
CA GLY A 250 -16.73 -3.17 29.38
C GLY A 250 -15.22 -3.31 29.65
N ASP A 251 -14.74 -2.57 30.64
CA ASP A 251 -13.33 -2.62 31.05
C ASP A 251 -12.86 -4.01 31.46
N LYS A 252 -13.77 -4.86 31.96
CA LYS A 252 -13.46 -6.23 32.39
C LYS A 252 -13.08 -7.09 31.19
N GLU A 253 -13.86 -7.02 30.12
CA GLU A 253 -13.62 -7.76 28.88
C GLU A 253 -12.33 -7.30 28.20
N ARG A 254 -12.10 -5.98 28.14
CA ARG A 254 -10.84 -5.42 27.59
C ARG A 254 -9.61 -5.84 28.40
N ARG A 255 -9.71 -5.89 29.73
CA ARG A 255 -8.64 -6.44 30.60
C ARG A 255 -8.38 -7.92 30.34
N ALA A 256 -9.43 -8.73 30.26
CA ALA A 256 -9.28 -10.15 29.96
C ALA A 256 -8.63 -10.41 28.60
N LEU A 257 -8.97 -9.60 27.59
CA LEU A 257 -8.31 -9.66 26.28
C LEU A 257 -6.83 -9.24 26.37
N ARG A 258 -6.49 -8.21 27.15
CA ARG A 258 -5.10 -7.81 27.40
C ARG A 258 -4.30 -8.94 28.05
N ASP A 259 -4.85 -9.58 29.09
CA ASP A 259 -4.21 -10.70 29.76
C ASP A 259 -3.98 -11.87 28.79
N ALA A 260 -4.95 -12.14 27.90
CA ALA A 260 -4.79 -13.16 26.85
C ALA A 260 -3.71 -12.80 25.82
N ILE A 261 -3.61 -11.53 25.42
CA ILE A 261 -2.54 -11.04 24.53
C ILE A 261 -1.17 -11.19 25.21
N ASP A 262 -1.06 -10.82 26.48
CA ASP A 262 0.19 -10.91 27.22
C ASP A 262 0.62 -12.35 27.46
N ALA A 263 -0.33 -13.26 27.70
CA ALA A 263 -0.07 -14.69 27.81
C ALA A 263 0.27 -15.36 26.47
N SER A 264 0.00 -14.71 25.34
CA SER A 264 0.21 -15.30 24.01
C SER A 264 1.66 -15.28 23.51
N LEU A 265 2.56 -14.58 24.20
CA LEU A 265 3.99 -14.57 23.90
C LEU A 265 4.79 -15.11 25.07
N ASP A 266 5.71 -16.04 24.78
CA ASP A 266 6.69 -16.47 25.78
C ASP A 266 7.83 -15.44 25.96
N PHE A 267 8.71 -15.70 26.93
CA PHE A 267 9.87 -14.85 27.23
C PHE A 267 10.84 -14.69 26.03
N HIS A 268 10.83 -15.64 25.10
CA HIS A 268 11.65 -15.63 23.89
C HIS A 268 10.95 -14.95 22.71
N GLY A 269 9.74 -14.41 22.90
CA GLY A 269 8.94 -13.77 21.88
C GLY A 269 8.33 -14.75 20.88
N HIS A 270 8.16 -16.02 21.27
CA HIS A 270 7.43 -17.01 20.50
C HIS A 270 5.94 -16.96 20.82
N PHE A 271 5.12 -16.89 19.76
CA PHE A 271 3.67 -16.85 19.89
C PHE A 271 3.13 -18.25 20.22
N LEU A 272 2.57 -18.43 21.42
CA LEU A 272 2.02 -19.67 21.92
C LEU A 272 0.68 -20.01 21.23
N ASP A 273 0.35 -21.30 21.13
CA ASP A 273 -0.92 -21.76 20.54
C ASP A 273 -2.06 -21.68 21.57
N THR A 274 -2.25 -20.50 22.16
CA THR A 274 -3.31 -20.22 23.13
C THR A 274 -4.58 -19.76 22.38
N PRO A 275 -5.75 -20.36 22.65
CA PRO A 275 -7.00 -19.88 22.07
C PRO A 275 -7.26 -18.43 22.47
N PHE A 276 -7.46 -17.56 21.47
CA PHE A 276 -7.90 -16.19 21.70
C PHE A 276 -9.41 -16.14 21.96
N PRO A 277 -9.88 -15.28 22.89
CA PRO A 277 -11.29 -15.16 23.20
C PRO A 277 -12.10 -14.56 22.04
N ASP A 278 -11.45 -13.79 21.15
CA ASP A 278 -12.07 -13.17 19.99
C ASP A 278 -11.69 -13.91 18.69
N GLN A 279 -12.71 -14.35 17.94
CA GLN A 279 -12.51 -15.14 16.72
C GLN A 279 -11.88 -14.34 15.57
N THR A 280 -12.17 -13.04 15.47
CA THR A 280 -11.63 -12.16 14.42
C THR A 280 -10.13 -11.94 14.64
N LEU A 281 -9.73 -11.63 15.88
CA LEU A 281 -8.33 -11.53 16.27
C LEU A 281 -7.61 -12.88 16.09
N GLN A 282 -8.23 -13.98 16.46
CA GLN A 282 -7.65 -15.32 16.28
C GLN A 282 -7.37 -15.64 14.81
N LYS A 283 -8.28 -15.29 13.88
CA LYS A 283 -8.09 -15.45 12.43
C LYS A 283 -6.91 -14.59 11.93
N PHE A 284 -6.86 -13.32 12.33
CA PHE A 284 -5.79 -12.40 11.96
C PHE A 284 -4.40 -12.87 12.45
N ILE A 285 -4.30 -13.24 13.72
CA ILE A 285 -3.08 -13.77 14.32
C ILE A 285 -2.64 -15.05 13.60
N ASN A 286 -3.58 -15.95 13.30
CA ASN A 286 -3.28 -17.19 12.58
C ASN A 286 -2.82 -16.94 11.14
N TYR A 287 -3.37 -15.92 10.46
CA TYR A 287 -2.90 -15.53 9.13
C TYR A 287 -1.41 -15.14 9.16
N ILE A 288 -1.01 -14.24 10.08
CA ILE A 288 0.38 -13.80 10.22
C ILE A 288 1.27 -14.98 10.62
N ARG A 289 0.88 -15.70 11.67
CA ARG A 289 1.67 -16.80 12.23
C ARG A 289 1.90 -17.90 11.20
N ARG A 290 0.86 -18.32 10.47
CA ARG A 290 0.96 -19.46 9.53
C ARG A 290 1.46 -19.05 8.14
N HIS A 291 1.80 -17.78 7.93
CA HIS A 291 2.29 -17.32 6.65
C HIS A 291 3.60 -18.03 6.27
N PRO A 292 3.72 -18.64 5.07
CA PRO A 292 4.91 -19.43 4.70
C PRO A 292 6.23 -18.66 4.78
N LYS A 293 6.21 -17.36 4.46
CA LYS A 293 7.38 -16.48 4.56
C LYS A 293 7.77 -16.19 6.01
N VAL A 294 6.79 -16.01 6.90
CA VAL A 294 7.04 -15.85 8.33
C VAL A 294 7.61 -17.15 8.90
N GLN A 295 7.09 -18.31 8.50
CA GLN A 295 7.59 -19.62 8.94
C GLN A 295 9.04 -19.89 8.51
N SER A 296 9.47 -19.34 7.36
CA SER A 296 10.83 -19.52 6.83
C SER A 296 11.81 -18.38 7.17
N ALA A 297 11.36 -17.32 7.82
CA ALA A 297 12.16 -16.17 8.24
C ALA A 297 13.17 -16.54 9.36
N SER A 298 14.10 -15.64 9.63
CA SER A 298 15.08 -15.77 10.72
C SER A 298 14.39 -15.71 12.10
N ILE A 299 15.04 -16.24 13.15
CA ILE A 299 14.52 -16.13 14.53
C ILE A 299 14.37 -14.66 14.95
N PRO A 300 15.36 -13.76 14.70
CA PRO A 300 15.21 -12.33 14.99
C PRO A 300 14.01 -11.69 14.29
N ASP A 301 13.82 -11.94 12.99
CA ASP A 301 12.71 -11.34 12.22
C ASP A 301 11.34 -11.81 12.75
N LYS A 302 11.20 -13.10 13.06
CA LYS A 302 9.97 -13.64 13.68
C LYS A 302 9.70 -13.02 15.05
N THR A 303 10.74 -12.90 15.87
CA THR A 303 10.64 -12.34 17.22
C THR A 303 10.21 -10.88 17.16
N ALA A 304 10.79 -10.09 16.26
CA ALA A 304 10.40 -8.70 16.02
C ALA A 304 8.95 -8.60 15.54
N LEU A 305 8.54 -9.45 14.57
CA LEU A 305 7.17 -9.51 14.08
C LEU A 305 6.15 -9.79 15.18
N PHE A 306 6.37 -10.83 15.99
CA PHE A 306 5.42 -11.18 17.05
C PHE A 306 5.42 -10.17 18.20
N THR A 307 6.58 -9.59 18.53
CA THR A 307 6.66 -8.48 19.48
C THR A 307 5.83 -7.29 19.01
N ASN A 308 5.96 -6.90 17.74
CA ASN A 308 5.21 -5.79 17.15
C ASN A 308 3.73 -6.12 16.95
N LEU A 309 3.36 -7.38 16.73
CA LEU A 309 1.96 -7.83 16.75
C LEU A 309 1.33 -7.64 18.13
N ARG A 310 2.03 -8.04 19.21
CA ARG A 310 1.56 -7.77 20.59
C ARG A 310 1.45 -6.28 20.86
N ARG A 311 2.48 -5.49 20.55
CA ARG A 311 2.46 -4.03 20.73
C ARG A 311 1.28 -3.40 20.01
N TYR A 312 1.00 -3.80 18.78
CA TYR A 312 -0.15 -3.34 18.00
C TYR A 312 -1.48 -3.62 18.71
N LEU A 313 -1.73 -4.87 19.12
CA LEU A 313 -2.99 -5.25 19.78
C LEU A 313 -3.17 -4.57 21.14
N VAL A 314 -2.10 -4.46 21.94
CA VAL A 314 -2.12 -3.77 23.23
C VAL A 314 -2.35 -2.27 23.05
N ALA A 315 -1.70 -1.65 22.06
CA ALA A 315 -1.85 -0.23 21.77
C ALA A 315 -3.26 0.14 21.32
N HIS A 316 -3.96 -0.77 20.63
CA HIS A 316 -5.38 -0.65 20.33
C HIS A 316 -6.25 -0.51 21.58
N LEU A 317 -6.03 -1.38 22.57
CA LEU A 317 -6.72 -1.30 23.85
C LEU A 317 -6.35 -0.04 24.63
N ASP A 318 -5.08 0.37 24.57
CA ASP A 318 -4.64 1.63 25.16
C ASP A 318 -5.34 2.83 24.48
N GLN A 319 -5.40 2.90 23.16
CA GLN A 319 -6.09 4.00 22.48
C GLN A 319 -7.57 4.09 22.87
N VAL A 320 -8.28 2.96 22.96
CA VAL A 320 -9.69 2.92 23.42
C VAL A 320 -9.82 3.50 24.83
N ASP A 321 -8.96 3.08 25.75
CA ASP A 321 -8.97 3.58 27.13
C ASP A 321 -8.61 5.09 27.19
N ASP A 322 -7.75 5.59 26.28
CA ASP A 322 -7.38 7.01 26.20
C ASP A 322 -8.54 7.84 25.66
N ASN A 323 -9.27 7.32 24.67
CA ASN A 323 -10.50 7.93 24.16
C ASN A 323 -11.56 8.07 25.28
N HIS A 324 -11.79 7.01 26.07
CA HIS A 324 -12.73 7.06 27.19
C HIS A 324 -12.35 8.12 28.24
N ARG A 325 -11.05 8.23 28.59
CA ARG A 325 -10.57 9.25 29.52
C ARG A 325 -10.75 10.66 28.98
N LEU A 326 -10.42 10.89 27.70
CA LEU A 326 -10.62 12.18 27.04
C LEU A 326 -12.09 12.62 27.12
N GLN A 327 -13.02 11.69 26.84
CA GLN A 327 -14.46 11.96 26.92
C GLN A 327 -14.89 12.31 28.35
N GLN A 328 -14.42 11.58 29.36
CA GLN A 328 -14.70 11.88 30.77
C GLN A 328 -14.17 13.26 31.19
N CYS A 329 -12.97 13.65 30.76
CA CYS A 329 -12.44 14.98 31.04
C CYS A 329 -13.29 16.09 30.39
N ARG A 330 -13.79 15.87 29.17
CA ARG A 330 -14.66 16.82 28.46
C ARG A 330 -16.02 16.98 29.14
N THR A 331 -16.59 15.92 29.71
CA THR A 331 -17.90 15.96 30.37
C THR A 331 -17.85 16.56 31.78
N HIS A 332 -16.80 16.28 32.55
CA HIS A 332 -16.73 16.69 33.96
C HIS A 332 -16.04 18.04 34.20
N LEU A 333 -15.59 18.76 33.16
CA LEU A 333 -14.85 20.04 33.25
C LEU A 333 -13.65 19.97 34.20
N THR A 334 -13.16 18.78 34.52
CA THR A 334 -11.95 18.60 35.31
C THR A 334 -10.76 18.99 34.45
N ARG A 335 -9.87 19.82 35.00
CA ARG A 335 -8.57 20.16 34.40
C ARG A 335 -7.96 18.87 33.90
N TRP A 336 -7.63 18.81 32.60
CA TRP A 336 -7.12 17.62 31.92
C TRP A 336 -6.05 16.97 32.79
N THR A 337 -6.42 15.95 33.56
CA THR A 337 -5.49 15.22 34.40
C THR A 337 -4.62 14.48 33.43
N GLU A 338 -3.31 14.72 33.51
CA GLU A 338 -2.29 14.32 32.56
C GLU A 338 -2.63 13.04 31.79
N PRO A 339 -2.43 13.02 30.45
CA PRO A 339 -2.67 11.82 29.68
C PRO A 339 -1.80 10.70 30.27
N ARG A 340 -2.14 9.43 30.05
CA ARG A 340 -1.26 8.30 30.46
C ARG A 340 0.21 8.49 30.04
N HIS A 341 0.41 9.31 29.02
CA HIS A 341 1.67 9.60 28.38
C HIS A 341 2.23 10.92 28.86
N ALA A 342 3.50 10.97 29.27
CA ALA A 342 4.11 12.19 29.81
C ALA A 342 4.19 13.37 28.81
N SER A 343 4.03 13.13 27.49
CA SER A 343 4.10 14.15 26.44
C SER A 343 3.54 13.66 25.10
N LEU A 344 3.32 14.60 24.16
CA LEU A 344 3.01 14.29 22.75
C LEU A 344 4.06 13.35 22.14
N PHE A 345 5.35 13.57 22.42
CA PHE A 345 6.43 12.73 21.92
C PHE A 345 6.27 11.28 22.42
N HIS A 346 6.04 11.09 23.73
CA HIS A 346 5.89 9.75 24.28
C HIS A 346 4.65 9.04 23.72
N TRP A 347 3.54 9.75 23.56
CA TRP A 347 2.33 9.19 22.96
C TRP A 347 2.55 8.74 21.52
N ILE A 348 3.16 9.61 20.69
CA ILE A 348 3.56 9.30 19.31
C ILE A 348 4.44 8.06 19.28
N GLN A 349 5.54 8.06 20.04
CA GLN A 349 6.52 6.98 20.03
C GLN A 349 6.05 5.68 20.73
N SER A 350 4.82 5.62 21.22
CA SER A 350 4.25 4.44 21.88
C SER A 350 2.86 4.12 21.34
N THR A 351 1.81 4.32 22.14
CA THR A 351 0.43 3.91 21.85
C THR A 351 -0.02 4.32 20.46
N SER A 352 0.13 5.59 20.08
CA SER A 352 -0.51 6.05 18.85
C SER A 352 0.19 5.53 17.59
N SER A 353 1.53 5.43 17.56
CA SER A 353 2.21 4.86 16.39
C SER A 353 2.13 3.33 16.36
N HIS A 354 2.16 2.66 17.51
CA HIS A 354 1.89 1.21 17.57
C HIS A 354 0.48 0.88 17.05
N HIS A 355 -0.52 1.69 17.39
CA HIS A 355 -1.91 1.55 16.95
C HIS A 355 -2.09 1.59 15.43
N THR A 356 -1.29 2.38 14.70
CA THR A 356 -1.43 2.48 13.23
C THR A 356 -1.11 1.18 12.48
N GLY A 357 -0.44 0.22 13.13
CA GLY A 357 0.01 -1.02 12.50
C GLY A 357 1.25 -0.88 11.61
N GLY A 358 1.86 0.32 11.51
CA GLY A 358 3.04 0.56 10.69
C GLY A 358 4.24 -0.33 11.04
N GLN A 359 4.56 -0.48 12.33
CA GLN A 359 5.67 -1.33 12.78
C GLN A 359 5.40 -2.83 12.58
N LEU A 360 4.14 -3.25 12.74
CA LEU A 360 3.71 -4.60 12.44
C LEU A 360 3.88 -4.89 10.94
N ALA A 361 3.42 -3.98 10.08
CA ALA A 361 3.61 -4.07 8.64
C ALA A 361 5.08 -4.11 8.23
N PHE A 362 5.94 -3.30 8.86
CA PHE A 362 7.38 -3.29 8.60
C PHE A 362 8.03 -4.63 8.96
N SER A 363 7.74 -5.17 10.14
CA SER A 363 8.31 -6.46 10.59
C SER A 363 7.82 -7.63 9.74
N PHE A 364 6.56 -7.59 9.30
CA PHE A 364 6.02 -8.58 8.37
C PHE A 364 6.72 -8.47 7.01
N PHE A 365 6.93 -7.25 6.52
CA PHE A 365 7.65 -6.98 5.29
C PHE A 365 9.09 -7.51 5.32
N LEU A 366 9.83 -7.35 6.42
CA LEU A 366 11.15 -7.95 6.61
C LEU A 366 11.12 -9.48 6.48
N CYS A 367 10.08 -10.14 7.00
CA CYS A 367 9.88 -11.58 6.82
C CYS A 367 9.62 -11.97 5.35
N LEU A 368 8.97 -11.10 4.57
CA LEU A 368 8.69 -11.37 3.15
C LEU A 368 9.95 -11.28 2.29
N ILE A 369 10.75 -10.24 2.49
CA ILE A 369 11.91 -9.92 1.64
C ILE A 369 13.18 -10.70 2.00
N GLY A 370 13.21 -11.31 3.20
CA GLY A 370 14.28 -12.19 3.61
C GLY A 370 14.51 -13.32 2.58
N SER A 371 15.76 -13.75 2.43
CA SER A 371 16.15 -14.79 1.45
C SER A 371 15.57 -16.18 1.76
N GLY A 372 14.87 -16.32 2.88
CA GLY A 372 14.44 -17.59 3.45
C GLY A 372 15.61 -18.35 4.08
N LYS A 373 15.32 -19.56 4.56
CA LYS A 373 16.30 -20.45 5.21
C LYS A 373 16.90 -19.88 6.50
N GLY A 374 16.16 -19.01 7.19
CA GLY A 374 16.61 -18.41 8.45
C GLY A 374 17.68 -17.31 8.32
N THR A 375 17.98 -16.85 7.11
CA THR A 375 18.89 -15.70 6.91
C THR A 375 18.20 -14.42 7.37
N ASP A 376 18.93 -13.63 8.15
CA ASP A 376 18.46 -12.37 8.71
C ASP A 376 18.43 -11.27 7.63
N THR A 377 17.31 -10.53 7.54
CA THR A 377 17.16 -9.42 6.61
C THR A 377 18.03 -8.22 7.01
N LEU A 378 18.25 -8.01 8.32
CA LEU A 378 19.08 -6.96 8.89
C LEU A 378 20.31 -7.60 9.58
N PRO A 379 21.42 -7.80 8.84
CA PRO A 379 22.43 -8.79 9.19
C PRO A 379 23.26 -8.46 10.44
N SER A 380 23.35 -7.19 10.84
CA SER A 380 24.17 -6.74 11.98
C SER A 380 23.32 -6.14 13.11
N PRO A 381 23.80 -6.12 14.37
CA PRO A 381 23.12 -5.42 15.46
C PRO A 381 22.86 -3.94 15.15
N GLN A 382 23.79 -3.29 14.46
CA GLN A 382 23.65 -1.90 14.02
C GLN A 382 22.55 -1.75 12.97
N ALA A 383 22.49 -2.64 11.97
CA ALA A 383 21.41 -2.64 10.98
C ALA A 383 20.04 -2.87 11.63
N LYS A 384 19.96 -3.75 12.63
CA LYS A 384 18.72 -3.98 13.41
C LYS A 384 18.31 -2.73 14.18
N TYR A 385 19.25 -2.07 14.85
CA TYR A 385 18.98 -0.84 15.60
C TYR A 385 18.41 0.24 14.69
N PHE A 386 19.07 0.52 13.55
CA PHE A 386 18.58 1.51 12.60
C PHE A 386 17.30 1.08 11.88
N GLY A 387 17.09 -0.23 11.67
CA GLY A 387 15.86 -0.76 11.11
C GLY A 387 14.66 -0.57 12.05
N GLU A 388 14.84 -0.82 13.35
CA GLU A 388 13.82 -0.54 14.37
C GLU A 388 13.56 0.97 14.47
N GLU A 389 14.61 1.79 14.42
CA GLU A 389 14.45 3.26 14.39
C GLU A 389 13.67 3.70 13.15
N LEU A 390 14.01 3.21 11.95
CA LEU A 390 13.27 3.48 10.72
C LEU A 390 11.79 3.09 10.84
N SER A 391 11.50 1.89 11.36
CA SER A 391 10.15 1.40 11.63
C SER A 391 9.36 2.38 12.53
N ASN A 392 9.98 2.86 13.61
CA ASN A 392 9.38 3.83 14.52
C ASN A 392 9.09 5.17 13.84
N ARG A 393 10.04 5.69 13.04
CA ARG A 393 9.87 6.97 12.32
C ARG A 393 8.77 6.90 11.26
N LEU A 394 8.69 5.79 10.53
CA LEU A 394 7.61 5.55 9.57
C LEU A 394 6.23 5.49 10.23
N ALA A 395 6.14 4.82 11.39
CA ALA A 395 4.90 4.75 12.16
C ALA A 395 4.52 6.09 12.80
N ALA A 396 5.51 6.91 13.18
CA ALA A 396 5.29 8.30 13.63
C ALA A 396 4.75 9.18 12.51
N LEU A 397 5.37 9.13 11.32
CA LEU A 397 4.89 9.83 10.13
C LEU A 397 3.43 9.45 9.80
N SER A 398 3.14 8.15 9.75
CA SER A 398 1.79 7.65 9.50
C SER A 398 0.78 8.19 10.50
N ARG A 399 1.13 8.23 11.80
CA ARG A 399 0.24 8.74 12.82
C ARG A 399 -0.03 10.24 12.66
N LEU A 400 1.03 11.04 12.47
CA LEU A 400 0.93 12.49 12.32
C LEU A 400 0.04 12.89 11.13
N GLU A 401 0.18 12.19 10.02
CA GLU A 401 -0.63 12.45 8.81
C GLU A 401 -2.05 11.92 8.93
N ASN A 402 -2.24 10.76 9.55
CA ASN A 402 -3.56 10.23 9.85
C ASN A 402 -4.32 11.21 10.77
N ASP A 403 -3.71 11.67 11.85
CA ASP A 403 -4.27 12.67 12.78
C ASP A 403 -4.70 13.96 12.08
N TYR A 404 -3.89 14.42 11.10
CA TYR A 404 -4.21 15.59 10.32
C TYR A 404 -5.49 15.38 9.52
N GLY A 405 -5.59 14.25 8.82
CA GLY A 405 -6.72 13.90 7.96
C GLY A 405 -8.00 13.59 8.74
N SER A 406 -7.88 12.90 9.88
CA SER A 406 -8.99 12.39 10.67
C SER A 406 -9.59 13.39 11.67
N LEU A 407 -9.00 14.57 11.82
CA LEU A 407 -9.35 15.52 12.88
C LEU A 407 -10.86 15.72 13.09
N GLU A 408 -11.61 15.94 12.02
CA GLU A 408 -13.04 16.21 12.13
C GLU A 408 -13.82 14.98 12.61
N ARG A 409 -13.49 13.80 12.08
CA ARG A 409 -14.07 12.52 12.51
C ARG A 409 -13.74 12.26 13.97
N ASP A 410 -12.47 12.38 14.35
CA ASP A 410 -12.01 12.08 15.71
C ASP A 410 -12.64 13.02 16.74
N ARG A 411 -12.91 14.28 16.39
CA ARG A 411 -13.66 15.20 17.25
C ARG A 411 -15.08 14.74 17.50
N VAL A 412 -15.79 14.35 16.45
CA VAL A 412 -17.18 13.87 16.52
C VAL A 412 -17.27 12.56 17.30
N GLU A 413 -16.32 11.65 17.07
CA GLU A 413 -16.28 10.33 17.71
C GLU A 413 -15.65 10.35 19.12
N GLY A 414 -15.08 11.49 19.53
CA GLY A 414 -14.39 11.63 20.80
C GLY A 414 -13.11 10.79 20.90
N ASN A 415 -12.42 10.59 19.78
CA ASN A 415 -11.13 9.91 19.73
C ASN A 415 -10.00 10.91 20.05
N LEU A 416 -8.97 10.46 20.76
CA LEU A 416 -7.77 11.23 21.06
C LEU A 416 -6.91 11.40 19.81
N ASN A 417 -6.52 12.64 19.54
CA ASN A 417 -5.75 13.04 18.36
C ASN A 417 -4.50 13.84 18.76
N SER A 418 -3.43 13.82 17.95
CA SER A 418 -2.22 14.64 18.18
C SER A 418 -2.53 16.12 18.44
N ILE A 419 -3.58 16.65 17.81
CA ILE A 419 -3.98 18.04 17.95
C ILE A 419 -4.44 18.39 19.36
N ASP A 420 -5.01 17.45 20.12
CA ASP A 420 -5.46 17.71 21.49
C ASP A 420 -4.29 18.13 22.40
N PHE A 421 -3.13 17.48 22.26
CA PHE A 421 -1.90 17.84 22.98
C PHE A 421 -1.38 19.23 22.60
N LEU A 422 -1.39 19.55 21.30
CA LEU A 422 -0.90 20.82 20.78
C LEU A 422 -1.78 22.00 21.18
N ILE A 423 -3.09 21.80 21.27
CA ILE A 423 -4.04 22.81 21.74
C ILE A 423 -3.87 23.01 23.24
N ALA A 424 -3.79 21.93 24.04
CA ALA A 424 -3.61 22.02 25.48
C ALA A 424 -2.31 22.78 25.85
N ALA A 425 -1.20 22.48 25.17
CA ALA A 425 0.07 23.19 25.38
C ALA A 425 -0.01 24.68 25.02
N GLN A 426 -0.71 25.03 23.93
CA GLN A 426 -0.91 26.43 23.54
C GLN A 426 -1.79 27.17 24.54
N GLN A 427 -2.86 26.54 25.03
CA GLN A 427 -3.77 27.13 26.01
C GLN A 427 -3.05 27.37 27.35
N ALA A 428 -2.23 26.42 27.80
CA ALA A 428 -1.41 26.59 29.01
C ALA A 428 -0.47 27.81 28.88
N ALA A 429 0.22 27.94 27.75
CA ALA A 429 1.11 29.08 27.50
C ALA A 429 0.36 30.43 27.41
N MET A 430 -0.86 30.44 26.86
CA MET A 430 -1.70 31.64 26.82
C MET A 430 -2.21 32.04 28.21
N SER A 431 -2.60 31.09 29.05
CA SER A 431 -3.05 31.37 30.42
C SER A 431 -1.94 31.94 31.31
N GLU A 432 -0.67 31.59 31.05
CA GLU A 432 0.50 32.22 31.71
C GLU A 432 0.76 33.65 31.22
N GLN A 433 0.40 33.98 29.98
CA GLN A 433 0.55 35.31 29.39
C GLN A 433 -0.65 36.25 29.68
N GLU A 434 -1.87 35.73 29.75
CA GLU A 434 -3.10 36.51 30.02
C GLU A 434 -3.18 37.00 31.48
N THR A 435 -2.46 36.37 32.41
CA THR A 435 -2.22 36.95 33.75
C THR A 435 -1.46 38.29 33.72
N ALA A 436 -0.99 38.75 32.56
CA ALA A 436 -0.28 40.02 32.39
C ALA A 436 -0.99 41.09 31.52
N SER A 437 -2.14 40.81 30.88
CA SER A 437 -2.84 41.84 30.07
C SER A 437 -4.33 41.57 29.87
N ASN A 438 -5.17 42.51 30.34
CA ASN A 438 -6.60 42.57 30.05
C ASN A 438 -6.84 42.98 28.59
N GLY A 439 -7.36 42.07 27.76
CA GLY A 439 -7.70 42.36 26.36
C GLY A 439 -8.80 41.45 25.82
N ASP A 440 -10.01 42.01 25.72
CA ASP A 440 -11.23 41.38 25.24
C ASP A 440 -11.12 41.10 23.73
N THR A 441 -10.77 39.86 23.34
CA THR A 441 -10.71 39.44 21.93
C THR A 441 -11.69 38.30 21.70
N SER A 442 -12.59 38.47 20.72
CA SER A 442 -13.67 37.53 20.36
C SER A 442 -13.20 36.06 20.28
N SER A 443 -13.83 35.19 21.07
CA SER A 443 -13.36 33.81 21.34
C SER A 443 -13.33 32.89 20.10
N ALA A 444 -14.24 33.07 19.14
CA ALA A 444 -14.32 32.21 17.95
C ALA A 444 -13.12 32.39 17.00
N THR A 445 -12.63 33.63 16.86
CA THR A 445 -11.46 33.93 16.03
C THR A 445 -10.19 33.33 16.65
N ALA A 446 -10.03 33.44 17.97
CA ALA A 446 -8.90 32.89 18.72
C ALA A 446 -8.84 31.34 18.65
N VAL A 447 -9.99 30.67 18.72
CA VAL A 447 -10.08 29.20 18.59
C VAL A 447 -9.66 28.74 17.18
N ASN A 448 -10.14 29.43 16.14
CA ASN A 448 -9.77 29.12 14.76
C ASN A 448 -8.27 29.33 14.49
N THR A 449 -7.68 30.39 15.04
CA THR A 449 -6.23 30.64 14.95
C THR A 449 -5.41 29.57 15.68
N THR A 450 -5.86 29.14 16.86
CA THR A 450 -5.18 28.08 17.66
C THR A 450 -5.18 26.75 16.92
N LEU A 451 -6.32 26.37 16.33
CA LEU A 451 -6.44 25.16 15.54
C LEU A 451 -5.56 25.18 14.29
N ALA A 452 -5.57 26.29 13.54
CA ALA A 452 -4.74 26.45 12.35
C ALA A 452 -3.25 26.32 12.69
N ARG A 453 -2.82 26.90 13.82
CA ARG A 453 -1.44 26.79 14.32
C ARG A 453 -1.09 25.34 14.70
N ALA A 454 -1.98 24.64 15.41
CA ALA A 454 -1.78 23.24 15.77
C ALA A 454 -1.62 22.35 14.51
N LYS A 455 -2.49 22.53 13.50
CA LYS A 455 -2.39 21.83 12.22
C LYS A 455 -1.05 22.07 11.52
N LYS A 456 -0.58 23.33 11.50
CA LYS A 456 0.72 23.68 10.91
C LYS A 456 1.89 23.01 11.65
N HIS A 457 1.85 22.96 12.98
CA HIS A 457 2.87 22.26 13.77
C HIS A 457 2.87 20.77 13.49
N LEU A 458 1.69 20.14 13.34
CA LEU A 458 1.59 18.72 13.01
C LEU A 458 2.29 18.37 11.69
N LEU A 459 2.06 19.15 10.63
CA LEU A 459 2.76 18.98 9.35
C LEU A 459 4.26 19.26 9.44
N THR A 460 4.67 20.16 10.32
CA THR A 460 6.10 20.44 10.58
C THR A 460 6.78 19.24 11.24
N LEU A 461 6.09 18.55 12.16
CA LEU A 461 6.57 17.31 12.76
C LEU A 461 6.62 16.17 11.75
N ALA A 462 5.59 16.04 10.90
CA ALA A 462 5.61 15.04 9.82
C ALA A 462 6.82 15.23 8.90
N GLU A 463 7.14 16.47 8.55
CA GLU A 463 8.32 16.78 7.74
C GLU A 463 9.66 16.52 8.48
N TYR A 464 9.68 16.69 9.80
CA TYR A 464 10.83 16.26 10.62
C TYR A 464 11.02 14.73 10.57
N GLU A 465 9.94 13.96 10.67
CA GLU A 465 10.01 12.50 10.55
C GLU A 465 10.47 12.08 9.15
N ARG A 466 9.98 12.71 8.07
CA ARG A 466 10.45 12.45 6.69
C ARG A 466 11.95 12.67 6.51
N ARG A 467 12.49 13.78 7.04
CA ARG A 467 13.95 14.03 7.00
C ARG A 467 14.73 12.95 7.76
N SER A 468 14.20 12.51 8.90
CA SER A 468 14.82 11.45 9.70
C SER A 468 14.79 10.10 8.97
N ILE A 469 13.69 9.75 8.32
CA ILE A 469 13.54 8.55 7.47
C ILE A 469 14.57 8.57 6.34
N ASN A 470 14.70 9.70 5.61
CA ASN A 470 15.66 9.82 4.52
C ASN A 470 17.11 9.66 4.98
N ARG A 471 17.45 10.24 6.13
CA ARG A 471 18.77 10.06 6.76
C ARG A 471 19.03 8.60 7.11
N LEU A 472 18.09 7.94 7.80
CA LEU A 472 18.19 6.54 8.20
C LEU A 472 18.36 5.61 7.00
N LEU A 473 17.56 5.80 5.95
CA LEU A 473 17.65 4.99 4.74
C LEU A 473 19.00 5.16 4.05
N HIS A 474 19.35 6.38 3.65
CA HIS A 474 20.44 6.63 2.71
C HIS A 474 21.81 6.75 3.37
N GLN A 475 21.89 7.19 4.62
CA GLN A 475 23.18 7.42 5.30
C GLN A 475 23.55 6.30 6.25
N GLU A 476 22.56 5.62 6.84
CA GLU A 476 22.79 4.68 7.93
C GLU A 476 22.52 3.21 7.53
N LEU A 477 21.41 2.93 6.84
CA LEU A 477 21.04 1.56 6.45
C LEU A 477 21.64 1.10 5.12
N GLU A 478 21.70 1.97 4.10
CA GLU A 478 22.28 1.66 2.79
C GLU A 478 23.65 0.96 2.86
N PRO A 479 24.63 1.42 3.68
CA PRO A 479 25.93 0.74 3.77
C PRO A 479 25.90 -0.59 4.55
N LEU A 480 24.81 -0.91 5.26
CA LEU A 480 24.74 -2.04 6.18
C LEU A 480 23.90 -3.22 5.67
N VAL A 481 23.18 -3.05 4.56
CA VAL A 481 22.23 -4.04 4.02
C VAL A 481 22.53 -4.37 2.56
N ALA A 482 22.06 -5.52 2.10
CA ALA A 482 22.21 -5.89 0.70
C ALA A 482 21.46 -4.90 -0.23
N PRO A 483 21.95 -4.63 -1.46
CA PRO A 483 21.29 -3.69 -2.37
C PRO A 483 19.81 -4.00 -2.61
N LYS A 484 19.45 -5.28 -2.72
CA LYS A 484 18.05 -5.71 -2.85
C LYS A 484 17.20 -5.38 -1.63
N THR A 485 17.75 -5.54 -0.43
CA THR A 485 17.08 -5.18 0.83
C THR A 485 16.91 -3.67 0.92
N PHE A 486 17.94 -2.90 0.57
CA PHE A 486 17.88 -1.44 0.57
C PHE A 486 16.78 -0.91 -0.36
N GLU A 487 16.73 -1.39 -1.60
CA GLU A 487 15.68 -1.01 -2.55
C GLU A 487 14.28 -1.39 -2.03
N ALA A 488 14.14 -2.58 -1.42
CA ALA A 488 12.88 -2.98 -0.79
C ALA A 488 12.46 -2.05 0.37
N LEU A 489 13.41 -1.59 1.20
CA LEU A 489 13.14 -0.64 2.28
C LEU A 489 12.71 0.74 1.75
N LYS A 490 13.35 1.23 0.67
CA LYS A 490 12.92 2.45 -0.03
C LYS A 490 11.49 2.35 -0.54
N MET A 491 11.15 1.22 -1.16
CA MET A 491 9.80 0.95 -1.64
C MET A 491 8.78 0.98 -0.50
N PHE A 492 9.09 0.33 0.63
CA PHE A 492 8.21 0.34 1.81
C PHE A 492 8.03 1.76 2.38
N ALA A 493 9.12 2.52 2.54
CA ALA A 493 9.05 3.89 3.04
C ALA A 493 8.21 4.80 2.14
N MET A 494 8.36 4.66 0.82
CA MET A 494 7.54 5.37 -0.15
C MET A 494 6.06 4.94 -0.09
N ALA A 495 5.78 3.65 0.13
CA ALA A 495 4.40 3.16 0.32
C ALA A 495 3.72 3.83 1.53
N VAL A 496 4.46 3.94 2.65
CA VAL A 496 4.00 4.62 3.87
C VAL A 496 3.71 6.10 3.61
N ASP A 497 4.61 6.82 2.94
CA ASP A 497 4.45 8.26 2.67
C ASP A 497 3.31 8.53 1.67
N ILE A 498 3.13 7.69 0.64
CA ILE A 498 1.93 7.76 -0.23
C ILE A 498 0.67 7.58 0.60
N PHE A 499 0.63 6.55 1.45
CA PHE A 499 -0.54 6.25 2.27
C PHE A 499 -0.88 7.40 3.22
N GLY A 500 0.12 7.99 3.90
CA GLY A 500 -0.08 9.12 4.80
C GLY A 500 -0.52 10.39 4.06
N GLN A 501 0.10 10.74 2.94
CA GLN A 501 -0.29 11.92 2.16
C GLN A 501 -1.70 11.79 1.56
N MET A 502 -2.15 10.58 1.23
CA MET A 502 -3.56 10.35 0.87
C MET A 502 -4.51 10.76 1.98
N TYR A 503 -4.20 10.42 3.23
CA TYR A 503 -4.99 10.80 4.40
C TYR A 503 -4.99 12.31 4.67
N VAL A 504 -3.87 12.98 4.41
CA VAL A 504 -3.78 14.45 4.51
C VAL A 504 -4.75 15.12 3.52
N LEU A 505 -4.90 14.56 2.31
CA LEU A 505 -5.83 15.07 1.31
C LEU A 505 -7.29 14.73 1.64
N LYS A 506 -7.55 13.51 2.10
CA LYS A 506 -8.90 13.04 2.43
C LYS A 506 -8.87 11.90 3.44
N ASP A 507 -9.69 12.01 4.47
CA ASP A 507 -9.93 10.88 5.37
C ASP A 507 -10.69 9.76 4.63
N HIS A 508 -10.14 8.55 4.74
CA HIS A 508 -10.64 7.34 4.08
C HIS A 508 -11.26 6.33 5.06
N THR A 509 -11.32 6.67 6.35
CA THR A 509 -11.84 5.77 7.40
C THR A 509 -13.37 5.89 7.51
N PRO A 510 -14.12 4.78 7.54
CA PRO A 510 -15.57 4.82 7.78
C PRO A 510 -15.93 5.46 9.13
N ARG A 511 -17.03 6.21 9.18
CA ARG A 511 -17.55 6.78 10.44
C ARG A 511 -18.26 5.73 11.27
N LYS A 512 -18.16 5.78 12.61
CA LYS A 512 -18.89 4.89 13.53
C LYS A 512 -20.42 4.92 13.35
N ALA A 513 -20.99 6.05 12.89
CA ALA A 513 -22.42 6.19 12.65
C ALA A 513 -22.92 5.54 11.33
N GLU A 514 -22.03 5.25 10.39
CA GLU A 514 -22.38 4.63 9.10
C GLU A 514 -22.40 3.09 9.17
N SER A 515 -21.85 2.49 10.23
CA SER A 515 -21.87 1.04 10.47
C SER A 515 -23.16 0.62 11.19
N LYS A 516 -24.26 0.46 10.46
CA LYS A 516 -25.37 -0.38 10.95
C LYS A 516 -24.89 -1.84 11.00
N PRO A 517 -25.23 -2.63 12.03
CA PRO A 517 -24.93 -4.05 12.04
C PRO A 517 -25.61 -4.72 10.84
N ALA A 518 -24.90 -5.63 10.18
CA ALA A 518 -25.45 -6.40 9.07
C ALA A 518 -26.71 -7.13 9.54
N GLU A 519 -27.87 -6.72 9.02
CA GLU A 519 -29.11 -7.48 9.21
C GLU A 519 -28.95 -8.87 8.59
N PRO A 520 -29.45 -9.94 9.24
CA PRO A 520 -29.41 -11.27 8.69
C PRO A 520 -30.22 -11.32 7.39
N LEU A 521 -29.56 -11.66 6.29
CA LEU A 521 -30.14 -11.86 4.97
C LEU A 521 -31.10 -13.06 4.97
N PHE A 522 -32.34 -12.86 5.42
CA PHE A 522 -33.52 -13.61 5.00
C PHE A 522 -34.79 -12.80 5.27
N THR A 523 -35.34 -12.15 4.25
CA THR A 523 -36.75 -12.30 3.82
C THR A 523 -37.00 -11.58 2.49
N ASN A 524 -37.73 -12.26 1.60
CA ASN A 524 -38.20 -11.78 0.31
C ASN A 524 -39.17 -10.59 0.42
N GLY A 525 -39.20 -9.72 -0.60
CA GLY A 525 -40.42 -8.97 -0.95
C GLY A 525 -40.17 -7.54 -1.46
N HIS A 526 -40.47 -7.35 -2.75
CA HIS A 526 -40.70 -6.10 -3.50
C HIS A 526 -40.82 -4.76 -2.74
N GLY A 527 -40.14 -3.74 -3.25
CA GLY A 527 -40.48 -2.34 -3.02
C GLY A 527 -39.48 -1.37 -3.64
N GLN A 528 -39.89 -0.66 -4.69
CA GLN A 528 -39.17 0.47 -5.29
C GLN A 528 -39.05 1.65 -4.31
N ASN A 529 -37.94 2.38 -4.43
CA ASN A 529 -37.64 3.81 -4.17
C ASN A 529 -36.16 3.85 -3.74
N GLY A 530 -35.23 4.47 -4.46
CA GLY A 530 -35.33 5.77 -5.10
C GLY A 530 -34.78 6.82 -4.14
N ASP A 531 -33.48 6.74 -3.82
CA ASP A 531 -32.76 7.84 -3.16
C ASP A 531 -31.38 8.01 -3.84
N ASP A 532 -31.33 9.10 -4.58
CA ASP A 532 -30.26 9.57 -5.42
C ASP A 532 -29.42 10.54 -4.57
N GLU A 533 -28.54 10.02 -3.69
CA GLU A 533 -27.59 10.86 -2.96
C GLU A 533 -26.42 11.25 -3.87
N THR A 534 -26.67 12.33 -4.59
CA THR A 534 -25.73 13.10 -5.40
C THR A 534 -24.60 13.66 -4.53
N TRP A 535 -23.41 13.08 -4.72
CA TRP A 535 -22.14 13.56 -4.22
C TRP A 535 -21.81 14.95 -4.81
N LYS A 536 -22.13 16.02 -4.07
CA LYS A 536 -21.64 17.37 -4.39
C LYS A 536 -20.17 17.51 -3.95
N TYR A 537 -19.26 17.37 -4.91
CA TYR A 537 -17.85 17.76 -4.76
C TYR A 537 -17.72 19.28 -4.88
N GLY A 538 -17.30 19.94 -3.80
CA GLY A 538 -16.66 21.25 -3.85
C GLY A 538 -15.16 21.07 -3.73
N TRP A 539 -14.45 21.22 -4.85
CA TRP A 539 -13.01 21.50 -4.95
C TRP A 539 -12.83 22.51 -6.07
#